data_AF-A0A2S9VFH3-F1
#
_entry.id   AF-A0A2S9VFH3-F1
#
_cell.length_a   1.000
_cell.length_b   1.000
_cell.length_c   1.000
_cell.angle_alpha   90.00
_cell.angle_beta   90.00
_cell.angle_gamma   90.00
#
_symmetry.space_group_name_H-M   'P 1'
#
loop_
_entity.id
_entity.type
_entity.pdbx_description
1 polymer ?
#
loop_
_entity_poly.entity_id
_entity_poly.type
_entity_poly.pdbx_seq_one_letter_code
_entity_poly.pdbx_strand_id
1 'polypeptide(L)'
;MLDKFIARLKAQYWFYFVREKLIFHEINDIKTCLDELKLNANSGGGYKKSLSRIVKLEKLTEEPLTENIYSYQAMSDRLLNLNGGQDFGYEFSEYISHFKCGLRPLPDTLKKRIDRLIPGSKLAHDQGPQNLFSVLEAYSLPSAVWIINQSLLDAIESHGDEQHPEFKEIQRLLNEYMMSSIFSGVFSLLENQRRVFNILFPENKWDSCTAYVRPSSANLHALDTDKLLHSNILPIHIAAPIAVGFAFIRAKYLGEEHFLARVCFEDQFLKILNVKYMMKEDLWLCSNGEATRQRGEKYEKDSKFDGPKIRQAFQSAKLRTTPLLFSFPQSMHSSDEQPQS
;
A
#
# COMPACT_ATOMS: atom_id res chain seq x y z
N MET A 1 2.05 -15.85 10.17
CA MET A 1 2.78 -14.61 10.50
C MET A 1 2.47 -13.50 9.49
N LEU A 2 2.52 -13.79 8.19
CA LEU A 2 2.08 -12.90 7.11
C LEU A 2 0.62 -12.41 7.25
N ASP A 3 -0.34 -13.30 7.51
CA ASP A 3 -1.76 -12.92 7.63
C ASP A 3 -2.02 -11.93 8.76
N LYS A 4 -1.37 -12.11 9.91
CA LYS A 4 -1.48 -11.18 11.05
C LYS A 4 -0.84 -9.82 10.73
N PHE A 5 0.22 -9.80 9.92
CA PHE A 5 0.84 -8.55 9.46
C PHE A 5 -0.07 -7.82 8.48
N ILE A 6 -0.55 -8.50 7.44
CA ILE A 6 -1.45 -7.90 6.44
C ILE A 6 -2.73 -7.39 7.11
N ALA A 7 -3.34 -8.17 8.02
CA ALA A 7 -4.53 -7.72 8.74
C ALA A 7 -4.30 -6.45 9.59
N ARG A 8 -3.10 -6.26 10.13
CA ARG A 8 -2.71 -5.03 10.86
C ARG A 8 -2.51 -3.84 9.92
N LEU A 9 -1.89 -4.05 8.75
CA LEU A 9 -1.75 -3.01 7.72
C LEU A 9 -3.12 -2.57 7.17
N LYS A 10 -3.99 -3.54 6.90
CA LYS A 10 -5.37 -3.29 6.46
C LYS A 10 -6.13 -2.41 7.45
N ALA A 11 -6.00 -2.69 8.75
CA ALA A 11 -6.62 -1.88 9.79
C ALA A 11 -6.11 -0.41 9.81
N GLN A 12 -4.81 -0.18 9.61
CA GLN A 12 -4.25 1.18 9.53
C GLN A 12 -4.77 1.97 8.34
N TYR A 13 -4.69 1.37 7.15
CA TYR A 13 -5.15 2.03 5.94
C TYR A 13 -6.66 2.28 5.98
N TRP A 14 -7.42 1.31 6.49
CA TRP A 14 -8.86 1.49 6.69
C TRP A 14 -9.19 2.63 7.64
N PHE A 15 -8.44 2.77 8.75
CA PHE A 15 -8.60 3.91 9.66
C PHE A 15 -8.39 5.25 8.93
N TYR A 16 -7.31 5.36 8.14
CA TYR A 16 -7.07 6.53 7.29
C TYR A 16 -8.24 6.78 6.34
N PHE A 17 -8.68 5.77 5.59
CA PHE A 17 -9.76 5.89 4.61
C PHE A 17 -11.06 6.40 5.25
N VAL A 18 -11.46 5.80 6.37
CA VAL A 18 -12.65 6.21 7.12
C VAL A 18 -12.53 7.66 7.58
N ARG A 19 -11.36 8.06 8.10
CA ARG A 19 -11.11 9.44 8.51
C ARG A 19 -11.27 10.42 7.35
N GLU A 20 -10.67 10.14 6.20
CA GLU A 20 -10.77 11.01 5.02
C GLU A 20 -12.21 11.16 4.53
N LYS A 21 -12.98 10.07 4.53
CA LYS A 21 -14.40 10.14 4.16
C LYS A 21 -15.22 10.96 5.16
N LEU A 22 -14.97 10.83 6.46
CA LEU A 22 -15.64 11.63 7.48
C LEU A 22 -15.29 13.13 7.37
N ILE A 23 -14.02 13.44 7.08
CA ILE A 23 -13.57 14.81 6.80
C ILE A 23 -14.29 15.37 5.57
N PHE A 24 -14.38 14.60 4.48
CA PHE A 24 -15.09 15.01 3.27
C PHE A 24 -16.57 15.28 3.53
N HIS A 25 -17.25 14.41 4.28
CA HIS A 25 -18.64 14.65 4.71
C HIS A 25 -18.77 15.94 5.51
N GLU A 26 -17.88 16.18 6.49
CA GLU A 26 -17.88 17.41 7.28
C GLU A 26 -17.65 18.67 6.44
N ILE A 27 -16.73 18.63 5.48
CA ILE A 27 -16.48 19.75 4.55
C ILE A 27 -17.75 20.05 3.76
N ASN A 28 -18.44 19.02 3.24
CA ASN A 28 -19.65 19.20 2.46
C ASN A 28 -20.80 19.76 3.29
N ASP A 29 -21.01 19.24 4.51
CA ASP A 29 -22.02 19.79 5.44
C ASP A 29 -21.78 21.28 5.69
N ILE A 30 -20.52 21.66 5.96
CA ILE A 30 -20.17 23.06 6.19
C ILE A 30 -20.40 23.89 4.91
N LYS A 31 -20.03 23.40 3.74
CA LYS A 31 -20.25 24.08 2.45
C LYS A 31 -21.75 24.32 2.19
N THR A 32 -22.59 23.31 2.41
CA THR A 32 -24.06 23.43 2.29
C THR A 32 -24.62 24.49 3.24
N CYS A 33 -24.25 24.45 4.52
CA CYS A 33 -24.68 25.48 5.48
C CYS A 33 -24.18 26.88 5.10
N LEU A 34 -22.98 27.01 4.54
CA LEU A 34 -22.44 28.29 4.10
C LEU A 34 -23.21 28.87 2.92
N ASP A 35 -23.66 28.05 1.99
CA ASP A 35 -24.45 28.50 0.85
C ASP A 35 -25.86 28.95 1.28
N GLU A 36 -26.46 28.29 2.27
CA GLU A 36 -27.70 28.74 2.93
C GLU A 36 -27.51 30.07 3.69
N LEU A 37 -26.35 30.27 4.33
CA LEU A 37 -26.04 31.52 5.04
C LEU A 37 -25.75 32.69 4.12
N LYS A 38 -25.13 32.48 2.94
CA LYS A 38 -24.90 33.54 1.94
C LYS A 38 -26.21 34.14 1.43
N LEU A 39 -27.30 33.37 1.41
CA LEU A 39 -28.64 33.86 1.07
C LEU A 39 -29.22 34.80 2.14
N ASN A 40 -28.69 34.75 3.37
CA ASN A 40 -29.14 35.53 4.53
C ASN A 40 -28.05 36.54 4.94
N ALA A 41 -28.10 37.74 4.35
CA ALA A 41 -27.03 38.76 4.22
C ALA A 41 -26.32 39.32 5.49
N ASN A 42 -26.29 38.66 6.65
CA ASN A 42 -25.73 39.20 7.91
C ASN A 42 -24.82 38.24 8.72
N SER A 43 -24.07 37.33 8.08
CA SER A 43 -23.23 36.36 8.82
C SER A 43 -21.75 36.79 8.98
N GLY A 44 -21.46 37.74 9.88
CA GLY A 44 -20.10 38.31 10.05
C GLY A 44 -19.08 37.45 10.82
N GLY A 45 -19.52 36.50 11.67
CA GLY A 45 -18.65 35.71 12.56
C GLY A 45 -18.64 34.20 12.32
N GLY A 46 -19.82 33.57 12.23
CA GLY A 46 -19.96 32.13 11.99
C GLY A 46 -19.39 31.69 10.64
N TYR A 47 -19.61 32.49 9.60
CA TYR A 47 -19.11 32.26 8.25
C TYR A 47 -17.58 32.12 8.20
N LYS A 48 -16.85 33.06 8.84
CA LYS A 48 -15.38 33.04 8.90
C LYS A 48 -14.85 31.82 9.64
N LYS A 49 -15.50 31.41 10.74
CA LYS A 49 -15.12 30.22 11.51
C LYS A 49 -15.29 28.94 10.69
N SER A 50 -16.39 28.82 9.96
CA SER A 50 -16.68 27.69 9.06
C SER A 50 -15.68 27.59 7.91
N LEU A 51 -15.37 28.71 7.23
CA LEU A 51 -14.32 28.73 6.20
C LEU A 51 -12.95 28.32 6.77
N SER A 52 -12.57 28.84 7.94
CA SER A 52 -11.32 28.45 8.60
C SER A 52 -11.28 26.95 8.92
N ARG A 53 -12.42 26.36 9.28
CA ARG A 53 -12.52 24.91 9.52
C ARG A 53 -12.32 24.13 8.22
N ILE A 54 -12.94 24.54 7.11
CA ILE A 54 -12.74 23.90 5.79
C ILE A 54 -11.26 23.90 5.42
N VAL A 55 -10.58 25.04 5.48
CA VAL A 55 -9.15 25.14 5.13
C VAL A 55 -8.27 24.22 6.00
N LYS A 56 -8.56 24.14 7.31
CA LYS A 56 -7.84 23.21 8.21
C LYS A 56 -8.07 21.75 7.83
N LEU A 57 -9.31 21.40 7.47
CA LEU A 57 -9.67 20.04 7.07
C LEU A 57 -9.06 19.67 5.71
N GLU A 58 -9.12 20.56 4.73
CA GLU A 58 -8.47 20.39 3.41
C GLU A 58 -6.97 20.20 3.59
N LYS A 59 -6.31 21.03 4.40
CA LYS A 59 -4.90 20.83 4.75
C LYS A 59 -4.62 19.47 5.38
N LEU A 60 -5.51 18.96 6.25
CA LEU A 60 -5.34 17.63 6.83
C LEU A 60 -5.45 16.51 5.79
N THR A 61 -6.26 16.67 4.74
CA THR A 61 -6.32 15.70 3.64
C THR A 61 -5.04 15.71 2.79
N GLU A 62 -4.38 16.86 2.65
CA GLU A 62 -3.09 16.99 1.95
C GLU A 62 -1.91 16.48 2.79
N GLU A 63 -1.95 16.75 4.10
CA GLU A 63 -0.95 16.40 5.13
C GLU A 63 -1.56 15.53 6.26
N PRO A 64 -1.83 14.23 5.98
CA PRO A 64 -2.51 13.29 6.90
C PRO A 64 -1.92 13.13 8.31
N LEU A 65 -0.64 13.44 8.48
CA LEU A 65 0.07 13.30 9.75
C LEU A 65 -0.09 14.52 10.68
N THR A 66 -0.72 15.60 10.21
CA THR A 66 -0.93 16.80 11.02
C THR A 66 -1.80 16.49 12.25
N GLU A 67 -1.23 16.62 13.43
CA GLU A 67 -1.92 16.30 14.68
C GLU A 67 -2.98 17.35 15.04
N ASN A 68 -3.97 16.95 15.85
CA ASN A 68 -4.94 17.82 16.52
C ASN A 68 -5.96 18.57 15.64
N ILE A 69 -6.05 18.30 14.33
CA ILE A 69 -7.11 18.87 13.49
C ILE A 69 -8.39 18.03 13.55
N TYR A 70 -8.27 16.70 13.64
CA TYR A 70 -9.40 15.76 13.66
C TYR A 70 -9.18 14.66 14.69
N SER A 71 -9.89 14.73 15.81
CA SER A 71 -9.71 13.82 16.95
C SER A 71 -10.50 12.52 16.78
N TYR A 72 -10.14 11.50 17.58
CA TYR A 72 -10.92 10.27 17.65
C TYR A 72 -12.36 10.50 18.13
N GLN A 73 -12.53 11.48 19.03
CA GLN A 73 -13.86 11.91 19.47
C GLN A 73 -14.65 12.47 18.29
N ALA A 74 -14.05 13.36 17.49
CA ALA A 74 -14.71 13.93 16.31
C ALA A 74 -15.12 12.84 15.30
N MET A 75 -14.27 11.84 15.07
CA MET A 75 -14.64 10.68 14.23
C MET A 75 -15.82 9.90 14.81
N SER A 76 -15.80 9.64 16.12
CA SER A 76 -16.86 8.88 16.82
C SER A 76 -18.19 9.63 16.79
N ASP A 77 -18.18 10.93 17.07
CA ASP A 77 -19.35 11.81 17.03
C ASP A 77 -19.96 11.86 15.62
N ARG A 78 -19.12 11.94 14.59
CA ARG A 78 -19.59 11.94 13.20
C ARG A 78 -20.20 10.61 12.79
N LEU A 79 -19.60 9.49 13.18
CA LEU A 79 -20.17 8.17 12.93
C LEU A 79 -21.50 7.95 13.67
N LEU A 80 -21.61 8.45 14.90
CA LEU A 80 -22.87 8.44 15.66
C LEU A 80 -23.97 9.24 14.93
N ASN A 81 -23.64 10.44 14.44
CA ASN A 81 -24.57 11.28 13.68
C ASN A 81 -25.04 10.60 12.39
N LEU A 82 -24.12 9.99 11.64
CA LEU A 82 -24.46 9.24 10.42
C LEU A 82 -25.32 7.99 10.71
N ASN A 83 -25.14 7.36 11.87
CA ASN A 83 -25.89 6.18 12.29
C ASN A 83 -27.22 6.51 13.00
N GLY A 84 -27.66 7.78 13.02
CA GLY A 84 -28.91 8.19 13.65
C GLY A 84 -28.94 8.03 15.17
N GLY A 85 -27.79 8.10 15.85
CA GLY A 85 -27.71 8.15 17.31
C GLY A 85 -27.79 6.82 18.06
N GLN A 86 -27.73 5.66 17.39
CA GLN A 86 -27.65 4.36 18.08
C GLN A 86 -26.25 4.08 18.65
N ASP A 87 -26.16 3.26 19.71
CA ASP A 87 -24.94 2.82 20.45
C ASP A 87 -23.86 2.19 19.55
N PHE A 88 -23.19 3.04 18.76
CA PHE A 88 -22.09 2.69 17.87
C PHE A 88 -20.78 3.33 18.31
N GLY A 89 -20.88 4.51 18.91
CA GLY A 89 -19.73 5.32 19.31
C GLY A 89 -18.83 4.63 20.34
N TYR A 90 -19.39 3.81 21.24
CA TYR A 90 -18.61 3.16 22.29
C TYR A 90 -17.60 2.15 21.74
N GLU A 91 -18.06 1.18 20.93
CA GLU A 91 -17.19 0.14 20.32
C GLU A 91 -16.12 0.75 19.40
N PHE A 92 -16.47 1.79 18.65
CA PHE A 92 -15.51 2.48 17.78
C PHE A 92 -14.48 3.27 18.60
N SER A 93 -14.93 4.07 19.58
CA SER A 93 -14.05 4.93 20.38
C SER A 93 -13.03 4.15 21.21
N GLU A 94 -13.37 2.96 21.70
CA GLU A 94 -12.49 2.12 22.51
C GLU A 94 -11.30 1.59 21.69
N TYR A 95 -11.52 1.26 20.41
CA TYR A 95 -10.54 0.53 19.58
C TYR A 95 -9.91 1.35 18.46
N ILE A 96 -10.40 2.56 18.19
CA ILE A 96 -9.91 3.42 17.10
C ILE A 96 -8.40 3.67 17.14
N SER A 97 -7.84 3.86 18.34
CA SER A 97 -6.40 4.05 18.54
C SER A 97 -5.59 2.82 18.15
N HIS A 98 -6.15 1.62 18.36
CA HIS A 98 -5.51 0.36 17.96
C HIS A 98 -5.50 0.21 16.44
N PHE A 99 -6.54 0.65 15.73
CA PHE A 99 -6.58 0.60 14.27
C PHE A 99 -5.58 1.58 13.65
N LYS A 100 -5.53 2.83 14.12
CA LYS A 100 -4.50 3.81 13.70
C LYS A 100 -3.08 3.26 13.90
N CYS A 101 -2.82 2.58 15.01
CA CYS A 101 -1.50 2.04 15.32
C CYS A 101 -1.25 0.63 14.76
N GLY A 102 -2.21 0.01 14.06
CA GLY A 102 -2.08 -1.36 13.54
C GLY A 102 -1.83 -2.41 14.64
N LEU A 103 -2.36 -2.19 15.85
CA LEU A 103 -2.17 -3.09 16.99
C LEU A 103 -3.13 -4.29 16.94
N ARG A 104 -4.31 -4.09 16.34
CA ARG A 104 -5.35 -5.13 16.22
C ARG A 104 -5.89 -5.20 14.78
N PRO A 105 -6.24 -6.40 14.30
CA PRO A 105 -6.99 -6.54 13.05
C PRO A 105 -8.39 -5.97 13.22
N LEU A 106 -9.01 -5.56 12.12
CA LEU A 106 -10.38 -5.04 12.10
C LEU A 106 -11.39 -6.19 12.20
N PRO A 107 -12.34 -6.18 13.16
CA PRO A 107 -13.41 -7.18 13.21
C PRO A 107 -14.34 -7.09 11.99
N ASP A 108 -14.77 -8.23 11.46
CA ASP A 108 -15.66 -8.27 10.29
C ASP A 108 -17.03 -7.62 10.54
N THR A 109 -17.54 -7.68 11.78
CA THR A 109 -18.77 -7.01 12.20
C THR A 109 -18.66 -5.50 12.06
N LEU A 110 -17.57 -4.92 12.58
CA LEU A 110 -17.28 -3.51 12.49
C LEU A 110 -17.06 -3.07 11.04
N LYS A 111 -16.32 -3.87 10.26
CA LYS A 111 -16.09 -3.62 8.83
C LYS A 111 -17.40 -3.51 8.05
N LYS A 112 -18.31 -4.47 8.21
CA LYS A 112 -19.62 -4.47 7.53
C LYS A 112 -20.51 -3.31 7.98
N ARG A 113 -20.45 -2.94 9.27
CA ARG A 113 -21.26 -1.86 9.83
C ARG A 113 -20.81 -0.50 9.31
N ILE A 114 -19.51 -0.22 9.33
CA ILE A 114 -18.96 1.03 8.79
C ILE A 114 -19.17 1.14 7.29
N ASP A 115 -19.12 0.04 6.52
CA ASP A 115 -19.38 0.08 5.08
C ASP A 115 -20.80 0.52 4.71
N ARG A 116 -21.77 0.32 5.61
CA ARG A 116 -23.13 0.86 5.43
C ARG A 116 -23.20 2.38 5.64
N LEU A 117 -22.34 2.91 6.51
CA LEU A 117 -22.28 4.35 6.83
C LEU A 117 -21.35 5.11 5.88
N ILE A 118 -20.26 4.47 5.48
CA ILE A 118 -19.21 4.97 4.60
C ILE A 118 -19.02 3.92 3.50
N PRO A 119 -19.79 4.01 2.41
CA PRO A 119 -19.70 3.08 1.30
C PRO A 119 -18.28 3.00 0.73
N GLY A 120 -17.82 1.77 0.48
CA GLY A 120 -16.49 1.49 -0.06
C GLY A 120 -15.41 1.33 1.00
N SER A 121 -15.71 1.53 2.29
CA SER A 121 -14.73 1.29 3.36
C SER A 121 -14.33 -0.18 3.48
N LYS A 122 -15.25 -1.12 3.22
CA LYS A 122 -14.91 -2.54 3.15
C LYS A 122 -13.96 -2.82 1.98
N LEU A 123 -14.25 -2.24 0.82
CA LEU A 123 -13.40 -2.38 -0.36
C LEU A 123 -12.00 -1.83 -0.10
N ALA A 124 -11.90 -0.64 0.51
CA ALA A 124 -10.64 -0.03 0.90
C ALA A 124 -9.84 -0.90 1.89
N HIS A 125 -10.50 -1.52 2.86
CA HIS A 125 -9.86 -2.49 3.77
C HIS A 125 -9.33 -3.72 3.02
N ASP A 126 -10.13 -4.26 2.11
CA ASP A 126 -9.81 -5.52 1.44
C ASP A 126 -8.73 -5.33 0.36
N GLN A 127 -8.78 -4.23 -0.41
CA GLN A 127 -7.87 -3.95 -1.53
C GLN A 127 -6.66 -3.09 -1.18
N GLY A 128 -6.81 -2.13 -0.25
CA GLY A 128 -5.76 -1.17 0.07
C GLY A 128 -5.55 -0.10 -1.01
N PRO A 129 -4.55 0.79 -0.82
CA PRO A 129 -4.25 1.83 -1.80
C PRO A 129 -3.74 1.18 -3.09
N GLN A 130 -4.36 1.51 -4.24
CA GLN A 130 -4.02 0.97 -5.56
C GLN A 130 -3.92 -0.57 -5.60
N ASN A 131 -4.85 -1.26 -4.93
CA ASN A 131 -4.90 -2.72 -4.77
C ASN A 131 -3.66 -3.36 -4.12
N LEU A 132 -2.83 -2.60 -3.40
CA LEU A 132 -1.62 -3.12 -2.75
C LEU A 132 -1.91 -4.37 -1.90
N PHE A 133 -2.98 -4.38 -1.10
CA PHE A 133 -3.29 -5.55 -0.26
C PHE A 133 -3.74 -6.76 -1.06
N SER A 134 -4.50 -6.54 -2.14
CA SER A 134 -4.85 -7.60 -3.09
C SER A 134 -3.59 -8.24 -3.70
N VAL A 135 -2.56 -7.44 -4.01
CA VAL A 135 -1.26 -7.95 -4.49
C VAL A 135 -0.53 -8.75 -3.40
N LEU A 136 -0.50 -8.25 -2.16
CA LEU A 136 0.16 -8.94 -1.04
C LEU A 136 -0.47 -10.32 -0.76
N GLU A 137 -1.79 -10.40 -0.87
CA GLU A 137 -2.58 -11.61 -0.61
C GLU A 137 -2.77 -12.52 -1.82
N ALA A 138 -2.36 -12.09 -3.01
CA ALA A 138 -2.48 -12.90 -4.22
C ALA A 138 -1.89 -14.31 -4.01
N TYR A 139 -2.61 -15.33 -4.46
CA TYR A 139 -2.26 -16.73 -4.24
C TYR A 139 -1.23 -17.26 -5.25
N SER A 140 -1.09 -16.59 -6.40
CA SER A 140 -0.20 -16.98 -7.49
C SER A 140 0.45 -15.78 -8.15
N LEU A 141 1.58 -16.03 -8.82
CA LEU A 141 2.30 -15.01 -9.60
C LEU A 141 1.41 -14.41 -10.72
N PRO A 142 0.71 -15.19 -11.56
CA PRO A 142 -0.20 -14.63 -12.56
C PRO A 142 -1.27 -13.71 -11.96
N SER A 143 -1.86 -14.11 -10.82
CA SER A 143 -2.87 -13.29 -10.14
C SER A 143 -2.30 -11.97 -9.63
N ALA A 144 -1.10 -12.00 -9.04
CA ALA A 144 -0.46 -10.78 -8.54
C ALA A 144 -0.08 -9.82 -9.68
N VAL A 145 0.46 -10.36 -10.76
CA VAL A 145 0.84 -9.63 -11.99
C VAL A 145 -0.40 -9.03 -12.67
N TRP A 146 -1.51 -9.77 -12.71
CA TRP A 146 -2.78 -9.24 -13.21
C TRP A 146 -3.27 -8.04 -12.39
N ILE A 147 -3.34 -8.19 -11.06
CA ILE A 147 -3.84 -7.14 -10.16
C ILE A 147 -3.01 -5.87 -10.31
N ILE A 148 -1.68 -5.97 -10.36
CA ILE A 148 -0.84 -4.78 -10.44
C ILE A 148 -0.93 -4.09 -11.80
N ASN A 149 -1.15 -4.83 -12.90
CA ASN A 149 -1.35 -4.21 -14.23
C ASN A 149 -2.71 -3.52 -14.33
N GLN A 150 -3.75 -4.08 -13.70
CA GLN A 150 -5.02 -3.38 -13.55
C GLN A 150 -4.85 -2.11 -12.74
N SER A 151 -4.19 -2.16 -11.58
CA SER A 151 -3.87 -0.96 -10.80
C SER A 151 -3.09 0.10 -11.60
N LEU A 152 -2.12 -0.33 -12.42
CA LEU A 152 -1.35 0.59 -13.27
C LEU A 152 -2.22 1.24 -14.34
N LEU A 153 -3.07 0.46 -15.00
CA LEU A 153 -3.97 0.96 -16.03
C LEU A 153 -4.95 1.97 -15.43
N ASP A 154 -5.64 1.60 -14.35
CA ASP A 154 -6.59 2.47 -13.64
C ASP A 154 -5.91 3.77 -13.17
N ALA A 155 -4.68 3.67 -12.64
CA ALA A 155 -3.92 4.83 -12.19
C ALA A 155 -3.53 5.76 -13.34
N ILE A 156 -3.12 5.21 -14.48
CA ILE A 156 -2.74 5.98 -15.67
C ILE A 156 -3.93 6.66 -16.30
N GLU A 157 -5.07 5.96 -16.41
CA GLU A 157 -6.31 6.55 -16.93
C GLU A 157 -6.87 7.65 -16.01
N SER A 158 -6.70 7.51 -14.69
CA SER A 158 -7.26 8.46 -13.72
C SER A 158 -6.34 9.64 -13.42
N HIS A 159 -5.03 9.45 -13.48
CA HIS A 159 -4.04 10.38 -12.93
C HIS A 159 -2.78 10.56 -13.78
N GLY A 160 -2.65 9.87 -14.91
CA GLY A 160 -1.47 9.98 -15.75
C GLY A 160 -1.42 11.29 -16.53
N ASP A 161 -0.21 11.79 -16.75
CA ASP A 161 0.02 12.94 -17.63
C ASP A 161 -0.11 12.54 -19.11
N GLU A 162 -1.26 12.83 -19.71
CA GLU A 162 -1.54 12.56 -21.13
C GLU A 162 -0.59 13.28 -22.11
N GLN A 163 0.07 14.35 -21.66
CA GLN A 163 1.02 15.11 -22.48
C GLN A 163 2.40 14.45 -22.52
N HIS A 164 2.68 13.51 -21.62
CA HIS A 164 3.95 12.82 -21.58
C HIS A 164 4.12 11.93 -22.83
N PRO A 165 5.27 11.98 -23.53
CA PRO A 165 5.46 11.27 -24.80
C PRO A 165 5.30 9.74 -24.68
N GLU A 166 5.61 9.17 -23.53
CA GLU A 166 5.52 7.73 -23.27
C GLU A 166 4.18 7.27 -22.69
N PHE A 167 3.22 8.18 -22.46
CA PHE A 167 1.90 7.86 -21.90
C PHE A 167 1.17 6.81 -22.74
N LYS A 168 1.08 7.04 -24.05
CA LYS A 168 0.41 6.12 -25.00
C LYS A 168 1.12 4.78 -25.10
N GLU A 169 2.44 4.79 -24.97
CA GLU A 169 3.24 3.56 -25.03
C GLU A 169 2.96 2.67 -23.81
N ILE A 170 2.89 3.25 -22.60
CA ILE A 170 2.53 2.47 -21.41
C ILE A 170 1.09 1.95 -21.51
N GLN A 171 0.13 2.77 -21.94
CA GLN A 171 -1.24 2.30 -22.16
C GLN A 171 -1.28 1.14 -23.16
N ARG A 172 -0.53 1.22 -24.25
CA ARG A 172 -0.41 0.14 -25.23
C ARG A 172 0.15 -1.12 -24.59
N LEU A 173 1.27 -1.03 -23.86
CA LEU A 173 1.90 -2.18 -23.20
C LEU A 173 0.99 -2.85 -22.15
N LEU A 174 0.24 -2.04 -21.38
CA LEU A 174 -0.71 -2.55 -20.39
C LEU A 174 -1.93 -3.20 -21.06
N ASN A 175 -2.47 -2.61 -22.13
CA ASN A 175 -3.59 -3.18 -22.88
C ASN A 175 -3.19 -4.46 -23.63
N GLU A 176 -2.01 -4.49 -24.23
CA GLU A 176 -1.45 -5.70 -24.85
C GLU A 176 -1.29 -6.82 -23.83
N TYR A 177 -0.83 -6.51 -22.62
CA TYR A 177 -0.79 -7.47 -21.52
C TYR A 177 -2.17 -8.05 -21.20
N MET A 178 -3.18 -7.19 -21.05
CA MET A 178 -4.54 -7.62 -20.69
C MET A 178 -5.11 -8.60 -21.73
N MET A 179 -4.83 -8.36 -23.00
CA MET A 179 -5.27 -9.23 -24.11
C MET A 179 -4.39 -10.49 -24.31
N SER A 180 -3.09 -10.41 -24.02
CA SER A 180 -2.11 -11.49 -24.30
C SER A 180 -1.77 -12.39 -23.11
N SER A 181 -2.20 -12.02 -21.90
CA SER A 181 -2.05 -12.82 -20.67
C SER A 181 -2.70 -14.21 -20.75
N ILE A 182 -3.62 -14.39 -21.70
CA ILE A 182 -4.28 -15.67 -22.00
C ILE A 182 -3.32 -16.66 -22.72
N PHE A 183 -2.29 -16.16 -23.44
CA PHE A 183 -1.52 -16.99 -24.38
C PHE A 183 0.01 -16.97 -24.22
N SER A 184 0.60 -15.97 -23.55
CA SER A 184 2.05 -15.70 -23.67
C SER A 184 2.94 -16.19 -22.51
N GLY A 185 2.38 -16.80 -21.47
CA GLY A 185 3.15 -17.38 -20.35
C GLY A 185 3.72 -16.33 -19.38
N VAL A 186 4.02 -16.73 -18.14
CA VAL A 186 4.30 -15.81 -17.02
C VAL A 186 5.59 -14.96 -17.18
N PHE A 187 6.55 -15.42 -17.98
CA PHE A 187 7.82 -14.70 -18.18
C PHE A 187 7.67 -13.47 -19.10
N SER A 188 6.88 -13.56 -20.17
CA SER A 188 6.61 -12.40 -21.04
C SER A 188 5.88 -11.30 -20.26
N LEU A 189 5.00 -11.71 -19.35
CA LEU A 189 4.22 -10.86 -18.48
C LEU A 189 5.09 -10.03 -17.52
N LEU A 190 6.08 -10.66 -16.90
CA LEU A 190 7.04 -9.98 -16.04
C LEU A 190 7.95 -9.02 -16.83
N GLU A 191 8.34 -9.38 -18.05
CA GLU A 191 9.16 -8.51 -18.89
C GLU A 191 8.39 -7.26 -19.34
N ASN A 192 7.12 -7.40 -19.72
CA ASN A 192 6.26 -6.25 -20.04
C ASN A 192 6.05 -5.35 -18.82
N GLN A 193 5.85 -5.91 -17.63
CA GLN A 193 5.81 -5.13 -16.39
C GLN A 193 7.11 -4.40 -16.14
N ARG A 194 8.25 -5.07 -16.29
CA ARG A 194 9.57 -4.45 -16.11
C ARG A 194 9.74 -3.26 -17.05
N ARG A 195 9.32 -3.39 -18.31
CA ARG A 195 9.32 -2.27 -19.28
C ARG A 195 8.47 -1.09 -18.81
N VAL A 196 7.24 -1.35 -18.37
CA VAL A 196 6.36 -0.29 -17.83
C VAL A 196 6.99 0.39 -16.62
N PHE A 197 7.56 -0.36 -15.67
CA PHE A 197 8.23 0.22 -14.51
C PHE A 197 9.51 0.98 -14.86
N ASN A 198 10.24 0.58 -15.90
CA ASN A 198 11.39 1.32 -16.42
C ASN A 198 10.97 2.65 -17.04
N ILE A 199 9.82 2.70 -17.72
CA ILE A 199 9.28 3.96 -18.27
C ILE A 199 8.80 4.87 -17.15
N LEU A 200 8.07 4.32 -16.17
CA LEU A 200 7.56 5.09 -15.04
C LEU A 200 8.68 5.64 -14.15
N PHE A 201 9.78 4.90 -14.00
CA PHE A 201 10.92 5.24 -13.15
C PHE A 201 12.25 4.98 -13.88
N PRO A 202 12.64 5.84 -14.84
CA PRO A 202 13.79 5.59 -15.73
C PRO A 202 15.14 5.64 -15.03
N GLU A 203 15.24 6.40 -13.93
CA GLU A 203 16.48 6.50 -13.14
C GLU A 203 16.64 5.33 -12.16
N ASN A 204 15.65 4.45 -12.07
CA ASN A 204 15.71 3.36 -11.11
C ASN A 204 16.58 2.20 -11.62
N LYS A 205 17.54 1.81 -10.80
CA LYS A 205 18.44 0.68 -11.10
C LYS A 205 17.80 -0.61 -10.60
N TRP A 206 16.66 -0.99 -11.17
CA TRP A 206 15.84 -2.12 -10.74
C TRP A 206 16.59 -3.47 -10.69
N ASP A 207 17.68 -3.59 -11.44
CA ASP A 207 18.48 -4.81 -11.53
C ASP A 207 19.74 -4.76 -10.65
N SER A 208 20.05 -3.62 -10.01
CA SER A 208 21.23 -3.53 -9.15
C SER A 208 20.89 -4.00 -7.73
N CYS A 209 21.51 -5.12 -7.34
CA CYS A 209 21.40 -5.67 -6.00
C CYS A 209 22.11 -4.77 -4.98
N THR A 210 21.33 -4.08 -4.13
CA THR A 210 21.89 -3.45 -2.95
C THR A 210 21.89 -4.46 -1.80
N ALA A 211 23.10 -4.90 -1.43
CA ALA A 211 23.29 -5.95 -0.43
C ALA A 211 22.89 -5.52 1.01
N TYR A 212 22.58 -4.23 1.22
CA TYR A 212 22.36 -3.70 2.55
C TYR A 212 21.57 -2.40 2.54
N VAL A 213 20.44 -2.41 3.23
CA VAL A 213 19.64 -1.22 3.53
C VAL A 213 19.91 -0.85 4.99
N ARG A 214 20.48 0.34 5.22
CA ARG A 214 20.39 0.96 6.56
C ARG A 214 18.99 1.57 6.68
N PRO A 215 18.21 1.26 7.73
CA PRO A 215 17.10 2.13 8.08
C PRO A 215 17.70 3.52 8.27
N SER A 216 17.23 4.46 7.45
CA SER A 216 17.69 5.83 7.55
C SER A 216 17.35 6.34 8.96
N SER A 217 18.35 6.83 9.68
CA SER A 217 18.14 7.59 10.92
C SER A 217 17.59 9.00 10.64
N ALA A 218 17.24 9.30 9.39
CA ALA A 218 16.67 10.59 9.02
C ALA A 218 15.32 10.79 9.71
N ASN A 219 15.13 12.01 10.19
CA ASN A 219 13.88 12.47 10.80
C ASN A 219 12.66 11.89 10.08
N LEU A 220 11.81 11.19 10.85
CA LEU A 220 10.50 10.67 10.42
C LEU A 220 9.64 11.74 9.72
N HIS A 221 9.94 13.02 9.94
CA HIS A 221 9.21 14.18 9.43
C HIS A 221 9.80 14.85 8.17
N ALA A 222 11.03 14.53 7.77
CA ALA A 222 11.65 15.17 6.59
C ALA A 222 11.68 14.19 5.42
N LEU A 223 10.66 14.21 4.57
CA LEU A 223 10.70 13.54 3.27
C LEU A 223 11.87 14.14 2.49
N ASP A 224 12.90 13.36 2.21
CA ASP A 224 14.06 13.84 1.44
C ASP A 224 13.67 13.78 -0.03
N THR A 225 13.01 14.84 -0.52
CA THR A 225 12.46 14.93 -1.88
C THR A 225 13.52 14.68 -2.94
N ASP A 226 14.77 15.05 -2.67
CA ASP A 226 15.88 14.90 -3.59
C ASP A 226 16.34 13.44 -3.74
N LYS A 227 15.94 12.56 -2.80
CA LYS A 227 16.19 11.11 -2.85
C LYS A 227 14.98 10.30 -3.30
N LEU A 228 13.83 10.92 -3.48
CA LEU A 228 12.66 10.20 -3.99
C LEU A 228 12.88 9.92 -5.45
N LEU A 229 12.66 8.66 -5.84
CA LEU A 229 12.47 8.35 -7.24
C LEU A 229 11.22 9.08 -7.73
N HIS A 230 11.38 9.92 -8.74
CA HIS A 230 10.27 10.63 -9.34
C HIS A 230 9.62 9.70 -10.36
N SER A 231 8.30 9.58 -10.30
CA SER A 231 7.53 8.95 -11.35
C SER A 231 7.25 10.00 -12.42
N ASN A 232 7.57 9.69 -13.68
CA ASN A 232 7.47 10.65 -14.77
C ASN A 232 6.03 10.97 -15.21
N ILE A 233 5.13 10.01 -15.02
CA ILE A 233 3.76 10.06 -15.58
C ILE A 233 2.70 10.09 -14.49
N LEU A 234 2.94 9.37 -13.39
CA LEU A 234 2.00 9.29 -12.28
C LEU A 234 2.48 10.16 -11.10
N PRO A 235 1.55 10.79 -10.36
CA PRO A 235 1.87 11.38 -9.06
C PRO A 235 2.50 10.34 -8.14
N ILE A 236 3.59 10.70 -7.44
CA ILE A 236 4.38 9.72 -6.69
C ILE A 236 3.57 9.00 -5.60
N HIS A 237 2.58 9.64 -5.01
CA HIS A 237 1.72 9.04 -3.98
C HIS A 237 0.81 7.94 -4.54
N ILE A 238 0.44 8.02 -5.83
CA ILE A 238 -0.31 6.98 -6.56
C ILE A 238 0.64 5.85 -6.98
N ALA A 239 1.84 6.21 -7.46
CA ALA A 239 2.82 5.23 -7.93
C ALA A 239 3.46 4.42 -6.78
N ALA A 240 3.54 4.99 -5.58
CA ALA A 240 4.21 4.37 -4.43
C ALA A 240 3.64 3.01 -3.98
N PRO A 241 2.31 2.85 -3.74
CA PRO A 241 1.74 1.54 -3.42
C PRO A 241 1.97 0.51 -4.53
N ILE A 242 1.91 0.94 -5.79
CA ILE A 242 2.13 0.08 -6.96
C ILE A 242 3.58 -0.39 -6.99
N ALA A 243 4.56 0.49 -6.79
CA ALA A 243 5.97 0.13 -6.72
C ALA A 243 6.27 -0.86 -5.57
N VAL A 244 5.70 -0.64 -4.38
CA VAL A 244 5.81 -1.58 -3.25
C VAL A 244 5.18 -2.93 -3.59
N GLY A 245 4.02 -2.94 -4.26
CA GLY A 245 3.36 -4.15 -4.73
C GLY A 245 4.23 -4.94 -5.72
N PHE A 246 4.83 -4.26 -6.70
CA PHE A 246 5.73 -4.88 -7.68
C PHE A 246 6.96 -5.48 -7.01
N ALA A 247 7.55 -4.72 -6.08
CA ALA A 247 8.69 -5.19 -5.33
C ALA A 247 8.37 -6.40 -4.45
N PHE A 248 7.15 -6.47 -3.92
CA PHE A 248 6.67 -7.65 -3.22
C PHE A 248 6.51 -8.85 -4.13
N ILE A 249 5.98 -8.68 -5.36
CA ILE A 249 5.86 -9.75 -6.35
C ILE A 249 7.24 -10.36 -6.64
N ARG A 250 8.22 -9.51 -6.93
CA ARG A 250 9.62 -9.93 -7.18
C ARG A 250 10.22 -10.67 -5.99
N ALA A 251 10.05 -10.15 -4.78
CA ALA A 251 10.54 -10.83 -3.57
C ALA A 251 9.85 -12.18 -3.32
N LYS A 252 8.51 -12.24 -3.40
CA LYS A 252 7.70 -13.43 -3.06
C LYS A 252 7.85 -14.56 -4.08
N TYR A 253 7.87 -14.24 -5.37
CA TYR A 253 7.81 -15.25 -6.44
C TYR A 253 9.13 -15.46 -7.17
N LEU A 254 10.03 -14.48 -7.18
CA LEU A 254 11.33 -14.56 -7.87
C LEU A 254 12.52 -14.66 -6.89
N GLY A 255 12.28 -14.48 -5.58
CA GLY A 255 13.31 -14.57 -4.54
C GLY A 255 14.21 -13.32 -4.46
N GLU A 256 13.80 -12.22 -5.08
CA GLU A 256 14.58 -10.97 -5.14
C GLU A 256 14.29 -10.08 -3.91
N GLU A 257 14.58 -10.58 -2.71
CA GLU A 257 14.27 -9.90 -1.43
C GLU A 257 14.97 -8.53 -1.29
N HIS A 258 16.18 -8.42 -1.83
CA HIS A 258 16.97 -7.18 -1.83
C HIS A 258 16.26 -6.03 -2.56
N PHE A 259 15.50 -6.36 -3.61
CA PHE A 259 14.76 -5.40 -4.38
C PHE A 259 13.65 -4.73 -3.56
N LEU A 260 12.91 -5.54 -2.79
CA LEU A 260 11.89 -5.03 -1.88
C LEU A 260 12.48 -4.11 -0.82
N ALA A 261 13.64 -4.45 -0.27
CA ALA A 261 14.31 -3.62 0.72
C ALA A 261 14.67 -2.24 0.15
N ARG A 262 15.27 -2.21 -1.04
CA ARG A 262 15.61 -0.97 -1.72
C ARG A 262 14.38 -0.09 -1.94
N VAL A 263 13.35 -0.62 -2.59
CA VAL A 263 12.12 0.13 -2.90
C VAL A 263 11.50 0.66 -1.61
N CYS A 264 11.40 -0.16 -0.58
CA CYS A 264 10.77 0.26 0.67
C CYS A 264 11.54 1.37 1.40
N PHE A 265 12.87 1.31 1.42
CA PHE A 265 13.69 2.09 2.36
C PHE A 265 14.72 3.03 1.71
N GLU A 266 15.46 2.58 0.69
CA GLU A 266 16.41 3.44 -0.02
C GLU A 266 15.66 4.47 -0.86
N ASP A 267 14.66 4.00 -1.61
CA ASP A 267 13.80 4.83 -2.44
C ASP A 267 12.65 5.47 -1.61
N GLN A 268 12.59 5.17 -0.31
CA GLN A 268 11.68 5.74 0.69
C GLN A 268 10.17 5.60 0.38
N PHE A 269 9.75 4.61 -0.43
CA PHE A 269 8.35 4.46 -0.78
C PHE A 269 7.45 4.18 0.44
N LEU A 270 7.95 3.50 1.50
CA LEU A 270 7.17 3.34 2.73
C LEU A 270 6.95 4.66 3.47
N LYS A 271 7.89 5.61 3.38
CA LYS A 271 7.72 6.95 3.94
C LYS A 271 6.61 7.71 3.24
N ILE A 272 6.48 7.54 1.92
CA ILE A 272 5.36 8.08 1.15
C ILE A 272 4.04 7.48 1.62
N LEU A 273 3.97 6.15 1.81
CA LEU A 273 2.77 5.49 2.34
C LEU A 273 2.42 5.98 3.76
N ASN A 274 3.42 6.26 4.59
CA ASN A 274 3.21 6.83 5.92
C ASN A 274 2.66 8.27 5.83
N VAL A 275 3.29 9.13 5.05
CA VAL A 275 2.88 10.55 4.91
C VAL A 275 1.50 10.65 4.27
N LYS A 276 1.20 9.84 3.26
CA LYS A 276 -0.04 9.96 2.47
C LYS A 276 -1.18 9.08 2.94
N TYR A 277 -0.90 7.96 3.59
CA TYR A 277 -1.92 6.99 3.99
C TYR A 277 -1.83 6.60 5.48
N MET A 278 -0.97 7.27 6.26
CA MET A 278 -0.72 6.97 7.68
C MET A 278 -0.26 5.53 7.95
N MET A 279 0.31 4.87 6.94
CA MET A 279 0.82 3.51 7.06
C MET A 279 2.22 3.53 7.64
N LYS A 280 2.35 3.23 8.94
CA LYS A 280 3.62 3.38 9.67
C LYS A 280 4.69 2.41 9.17
N GLU A 281 5.88 2.94 8.85
CA GLU A 281 7.05 2.17 8.41
C GLU A 281 7.43 1.06 9.42
N ASP A 282 7.33 1.35 10.73
CA ASP A 282 7.67 0.41 11.81
C ASP A 282 6.85 -0.90 11.78
N LEU A 283 5.65 -0.88 11.20
CA LEU A 283 4.86 -2.12 11.07
C LEU A 283 5.37 -3.03 9.95
N TRP A 284 6.10 -2.48 8.98
CA TRP A 284 6.76 -3.21 7.90
C TRP A 284 8.11 -3.79 8.33
N LEU A 285 8.76 -3.15 9.31
CA LEU A 285 10.03 -3.56 9.89
C LEU A 285 9.85 -4.63 11.00
N CYS A 286 10.79 -5.56 11.13
CA CYS A 286 10.92 -6.35 12.37
C CYS A 286 11.67 -5.49 13.39
N SER A 287 11.06 -5.21 14.54
CA SER A 287 11.83 -4.94 15.74
C SER A 287 12.43 -6.27 16.20
N ASN A 288 13.75 -6.36 16.31
CA ASN A 288 14.49 -7.52 16.84
C ASN A 288 14.15 -7.86 18.33
N GLY A 289 13.07 -7.29 18.90
CA GLY A 289 12.76 -7.31 20.32
C GLY A 289 11.64 -8.26 20.76
N GLU A 290 10.89 -8.88 19.86
CA GLU A 290 9.84 -9.86 20.26
C GLU A 290 10.38 -11.30 20.37
N ALA A 291 11.51 -11.63 19.74
CA ALA A 291 12.18 -12.91 19.95
C ALA A 291 12.88 -13.00 21.33
N THR A 292 13.19 -11.86 21.95
CA THR A 292 13.99 -11.80 23.19
C THR A 292 13.17 -11.83 24.48
N ARG A 293 11.83 -11.83 24.40
CA ARG A 293 10.96 -11.87 25.60
C ARG A 293 10.37 -13.23 25.94
N GLN A 294 10.56 -14.27 25.11
CA GLN A 294 9.95 -15.58 25.37
C GLN A 294 10.87 -16.77 25.61
N ARG A 295 12.20 -16.67 25.46
CA ARG A 295 13.10 -17.74 25.95
C ARG A 295 14.40 -17.17 26.46
N GLY A 296 14.64 -17.35 27.75
CA GLY A 296 15.95 -17.23 28.35
C GLY A 296 16.82 -18.39 27.89
N GLU A 297 17.33 -18.32 26.66
CA GLU A 297 18.40 -19.19 26.18
C GLU A 297 19.48 -18.29 25.56
N LYS A 298 20.65 -18.29 26.20
CA LYS A 298 21.87 -17.69 25.69
C LYS A 298 22.18 -18.34 24.33
N TYR A 299 22.10 -17.58 23.26
CA TYR A 299 22.81 -17.94 22.03
C TYR A 299 24.14 -17.20 21.98
N GLU A 300 25.18 -17.99 21.81
CA GLU A 300 26.56 -17.59 21.65
C GLU A 300 26.73 -16.64 20.46
N LYS A 301 27.71 -15.76 20.64
CA LYS A 301 28.26 -14.88 19.61
C LYS A 301 28.79 -15.75 18.46
N ASP A 302 28.05 -15.79 17.35
CA ASP A 302 28.65 -16.04 16.05
C ASP A 302 28.22 -14.97 15.04
N SER A 303 29.25 -14.20 14.68
CA SER A 303 29.48 -13.34 13.52
C SER A 303 28.31 -12.86 12.65
N LYS A 304 28.30 -11.53 12.44
CA LYS A 304 27.78 -10.78 11.27
C LYS A 304 26.30 -11.01 10.96
N PHE A 305 25.37 -10.19 11.48
CA PHE A 305 24.11 -9.81 10.79
C PHE A 305 23.24 -8.95 11.74
N ASP A 306 23.60 -7.68 11.94
CA ASP A 306 22.83 -6.73 12.76
C ASP A 306 22.33 -5.53 11.93
N GLY A 307 21.34 -5.80 11.08
CA GLY A 307 20.47 -4.79 10.48
C GLY A 307 19.00 -5.22 10.64
N PRO A 308 18.03 -4.29 10.65
CA PRO A 308 16.63 -4.67 10.74
C PRO A 308 16.26 -5.50 9.52
N LYS A 309 15.84 -6.74 9.77
CA LYS A 309 15.30 -7.60 8.73
C LYS A 309 13.90 -7.08 8.39
N ILE A 310 13.54 -7.06 7.10
CA ILE A 310 12.14 -6.97 6.68
C ILE A 310 11.37 -8.02 7.49
N ARG A 311 10.14 -7.71 7.96
CA ARG A 311 9.36 -8.62 8.82
C ARG A 311 9.51 -10.08 8.36
N GLN A 312 9.74 -11.03 9.27
CA GLN A 312 9.77 -12.47 8.98
C GLN A 312 8.57 -12.94 8.12
N ALA A 313 7.46 -12.19 8.10
CA ALA A 313 6.36 -12.33 7.14
C ALA A 313 6.81 -12.41 5.66
N PHE A 314 7.77 -11.59 5.23
CA PHE A 314 8.28 -11.56 3.86
C PHE A 314 9.28 -12.70 3.59
N GLN A 315 10.13 -13.04 4.56
CA GLN A 315 10.95 -14.27 4.51
C GLN A 315 10.07 -15.54 4.49
N SER A 316 8.91 -15.49 5.17
CA SER A 316 7.90 -16.57 5.17
C SER A 316 7.00 -16.59 3.94
N ALA A 317 7.06 -15.58 3.05
CA ALA A 317 6.40 -15.66 1.75
C ALA A 317 6.95 -16.84 0.92
N LYS A 318 8.22 -17.20 1.18
CA LYS A 318 8.91 -18.40 0.68
C LYS A 318 8.36 -19.72 1.20
N LEU A 319 7.65 -19.73 2.35
CA LEU A 319 7.13 -20.95 2.99
C LEU A 319 5.71 -21.33 2.53
N ARG A 320 5.05 -20.49 1.72
CA ARG A 320 3.70 -20.77 1.20
C ARG A 320 3.64 -21.03 -0.30
N THR A 321 4.73 -20.78 -1.02
CA THR A 321 4.88 -21.22 -2.39
C THR A 321 5.50 -22.61 -2.35
N THR A 322 4.74 -23.62 -2.75
CA THR A 322 5.35 -24.84 -3.28
C THR A 322 6.36 -24.36 -4.31
N PRO A 323 7.65 -24.74 -4.23
CA PRO A 323 8.56 -24.42 -5.30
C PRO A 323 7.91 -24.95 -6.58
N LEU A 324 7.82 -24.10 -7.61
CA LEU A 324 7.59 -24.56 -8.97
C LEU A 324 8.82 -25.41 -9.32
N LEU A 325 8.82 -26.65 -8.84
CA LEU A 325 9.64 -27.71 -9.38
C LEU A 325 9.11 -27.89 -10.78
N PHE A 326 9.86 -27.33 -11.71
CA PHE A 326 9.87 -27.72 -13.10
C PHE A 326 10.03 -29.24 -13.18
N SER A 327 8.94 -29.98 -13.19
CA SER A 327 8.93 -31.28 -13.84
C SER A 327 8.89 -31.00 -15.34
N PHE A 328 10.04 -30.64 -15.91
CA PHE A 328 10.26 -30.87 -17.33
C PHE A 328 10.00 -32.37 -17.55
N PRO A 329 9.10 -32.78 -18.47
CA PRO A 329 9.22 -34.11 -19.03
C PRO A 329 10.62 -34.14 -19.65
N GLN A 330 11.52 -34.96 -19.10
CA GLN A 330 12.76 -35.27 -19.80
C GLN A 330 12.36 -35.77 -21.17
N SER A 331 12.74 -34.99 -22.17
CA SER A 331 12.80 -35.40 -23.57
C SER A 331 13.56 -36.72 -23.64
N MET A 332 12.87 -37.83 -23.84
CA MET A 332 13.48 -38.99 -24.47
C MET A 332 13.63 -38.67 -25.95
N HIS A 333 14.74 -38.01 -26.30
CA HIS A 333 15.30 -38.15 -27.64
C HIS A 333 16.23 -39.37 -27.64
N SER A 334 15.72 -40.42 -28.28
CA SER A 334 16.44 -41.26 -29.25
C SER A 334 17.97 -41.19 -29.23
N SER A 335 18.59 -42.30 -28.84
CA SER A 335 19.88 -42.72 -29.38
C SER A 335 19.68 -44.15 -29.91
N ASP A 336 19.40 -44.23 -31.21
CA ASP A 336 19.87 -45.35 -32.01
C ASP A 336 21.40 -45.27 -32.04
N GLU A 337 22.09 -46.30 -31.55
CA GLU A 337 23.38 -46.71 -32.13
C GLU A 337 23.36 -48.23 -32.32
N GLN A 338 23.77 -48.60 -33.53
CA GLN A 338 23.76 -49.91 -34.18
C GLN A 338 24.89 -50.85 -33.65
N PRO A 339 25.41 -51.82 -34.44
CA PRO A 339 24.94 -53.17 -34.74
C PRO A 339 25.94 -54.26 -34.22
N GLN A 340 25.74 -55.51 -34.66
CA GLN A 340 26.61 -56.71 -34.53
C GLN A 340 26.42 -57.47 -33.20
N SER A 341 26.20 -58.78 -33.16
CA SER A 341 26.53 -59.89 -34.08
C SER A 341 25.52 -61.04 -33.95
#